data_AF-A0A0U3PH61-F1
#
_entry.id   AF-A0A0U3PH61-F1
#
_cell.length_a   1.000
_cell.length_b   1.000
_cell.length_c   1.000
_cell.angle_alpha   90.00
_cell.angle_beta   90.00
_cell.angle_gamma   90.00
#
_symmetry.space_group_name_H-M   'P 1'
#
loop_
_entity.id
_entity.type
_entity.pdbx_description
1 polymer ?
#
loop_
_entity_poly.entity_id
_entity_poly.type
_entity_poly.pdbx_seq_one_letter_code
_entity_poly.pdbx_strand_id
1 'polypeptide(L)'
;MRYLPDGQKWLDFFAGLYELYRRSGVPPALEKFRDEAFAEPDRQGMAAVRARDPKQGKYLLANATYWFEHELRQYPAVHLDLDALMKEADRIVLAAGRESHGYPAHEASVELGHKLGRDVIELPGGHLGHVTQPVRFADELVSSLGAG
;
A
#
# COMPACT_ATOMS: atom_id res chain seq x y z
N MET A 1 -0.50 4.71 -8.55
CA MET A 1 -1.77 5.46 -8.44
C MET A 1 -2.19 6.13 -9.75
N ARG A 2 -1.25 6.59 -10.58
CA ARG A 2 -1.53 7.24 -11.88
C ARG A 2 -2.59 6.55 -12.75
N TYR A 3 -2.66 5.23 -12.70
CA TYR A 3 -3.56 4.42 -13.52
C TYR A 3 -4.99 4.30 -12.99
N LEU A 4 -5.25 4.73 -11.75
CA LEU A 4 -6.59 4.78 -11.20
C LEU A 4 -7.46 5.80 -11.94
N PRO A 5 -8.79 5.58 -12.04
CA PRO A 5 -9.71 6.56 -12.63
C PRO A 5 -9.62 7.95 -11.96
N ASP A 6 -9.42 7.99 -10.65
CA ASP A 6 -9.20 9.21 -9.86
C ASP A 6 -7.72 9.40 -9.50
N GLY A 7 -6.79 8.83 -10.26
CA GLY A 7 -5.37 8.78 -9.93
C GLY A 7 -4.72 10.13 -9.63
N GLN A 8 -5.15 11.20 -10.31
CA GLN A 8 -4.64 12.55 -10.06
C GLN A 8 -4.95 13.03 -8.63
N LYS A 9 -6.12 12.71 -8.08
CA LYS A 9 -6.48 13.03 -6.68
C LYS A 9 -5.45 12.46 -5.71
N TRP A 10 -5.00 11.24 -5.95
CA TRP A 10 -3.98 10.59 -5.12
C TRP A 10 -2.60 11.22 -5.32
N LEU A 11 -2.21 11.56 -6.56
CA LEU A 11 -0.95 12.27 -6.80
C LEU A 11 -0.91 13.62 -6.08
N ASP A 12 -2.00 14.38 -6.14
CA ASP A 12 -2.14 15.66 -5.44
C ASP A 12 -2.13 15.48 -3.92
N PHE A 13 -2.79 14.44 -3.41
CA PHE A 13 -2.74 14.07 -1.99
C PHE A 13 -1.31 13.80 -1.52
N PHE A 14 -0.53 13.00 -2.26
CA PHE A 14 0.87 12.71 -1.91
C PHE A 14 1.79 13.93 -2.03
N ALA A 15 1.55 14.81 -3.02
CA ALA A 15 2.22 16.10 -3.08
C ALA A 15 1.89 16.97 -1.86
N GLY A 16 0.61 17.04 -1.47
CA GLY A 16 0.17 17.77 -0.27
C GLY A 16 0.74 17.21 1.04
N LEU A 17 0.91 15.89 1.13
CA LEU A 17 1.60 15.25 2.27
C LEU A 17 3.07 15.66 2.35
N TYR A 18 3.77 15.76 1.21
CA TYR A 18 5.14 16.26 1.18
C TYR A 18 5.21 17.71 1.68
N GLU A 19 4.33 18.59 1.20
CA GLU A 19 4.27 19.98 1.67
C GLU A 19 3.94 20.09 3.16
N LEU A 20 3.05 19.24 3.68
CA LEU A 20 2.77 19.15 5.10
C LEU A 20 4.01 18.69 5.89
N TYR A 21 4.73 17.69 5.39
CA TYR A 21 5.98 17.23 5.99
C TYR A 21 7.04 18.35 6.01
N ARG A 22 7.23 19.08 4.91
CA ARG A 22 8.20 20.19 4.83
C ARG A 22 7.86 21.33 5.79
N ARG A 23 6.58 21.60 6.00
CA ARG A 23 6.10 22.69 6.88
C ARG A 23 6.04 22.30 8.36
N SER A 24 5.61 21.08 8.67
CA SER A 24 5.19 20.69 10.02
C SER A 24 5.91 19.44 10.55
N GLY A 25 6.84 18.89 9.77
CA GLY A 25 7.64 17.73 10.13
C GLY A 25 6.93 16.39 9.91
N VAL A 26 7.65 15.33 10.23
CA VAL A 26 7.23 13.93 9.99
C VAL A 26 5.92 13.56 10.71
N PRO A 27 5.75 13.79 12.03
CA PRO A 27 4.60 13.25 12.76
C PRO A 27 3.21 13.63 12.19
N PRO A 28 2.87 14.92 11.96
CA PRO A 28 1.55 15.30 11.46
C PRO A 28 1.32 14.83 10.01
N ALA A 29 2.35 14.79 9.18
CA ALA A 29 2.24 14.27 7.83
C ALA A 29 1.99 12.75 7.82
N LEU A 30 2.70 12.01 8.67
CA LEU A 30 2.50 10.57 8.82
C LEU A 30 1.13 10.21 9.41
N GLU A 31 0.58 11.05 10.28
CA GLU A 31 -0.78 10.91 10.81
C GLU A 31 -1.82 11.08 9.71
N LYS A 32 -1.81 12.20 8.99
CA LYS A 32 -2.69 12.44 7.84
C LYS A 32 -2.62 11.32 6.80
N PHE A 33 -1.40 10.84 6.50
CA PHE A 33 -1.21 9.71 5.59
C PHE A 33 -1.93 8.46 6.08
N ARG A 34 -1.78 8.10 7.37
CA ARG A 34 -2.43 6.90 7.92
C ARG A 34 -3.94 7.00 7.87
N ASP A 35 -4.48 8.16 8.23
CA ASP A 35 -5.93 8.37 8.36
C ASP A 35 -6.66 8.29 7.02
N GLU A 36 -6.03 8.78 5.95
CA GLU A 36 -6.65 8.85 4.63
C GLU A 36 -6.29 7.67 3.70
N ALA A 37 -5.14 7.02 3.90
CA ALA A 37 -4.68 5.94 3.00
C ALA A 37 -5.00 4.53 3.49
N PHE A 38 -5.45 4.34 4.74
CA PHE A 38 -5.68 3.02 5.32
C PHE A 38 -7.00 2.91 6.08
N ALA A 39 -7.55 1.71 6.08
CA ALA A 39 -8.73 1.33 6.86
C ALA A 39 -8.46 1.39 8.37
N GLU A 40 -9.52 1.57 9.16
CA GLU A 40 -9.41 1.59 10.63
C GLU A 40 -8.73 0.33 11.20
N PRO A 41 -9.05 -0.91 10.77
CA PRO A 41 -8.34 -2.10 11.23
C PRO A 41 -6.83 -2.05 10.97
N ASP A 42 -6.41 -1.51 9.82
CA ASP A 42 -4.99 -1.34 9.49
C ASP A 42 -4.32 -0.28 10.37
N ARG A 43 -5.00 0.83 10.64
CA ARG A 43 -4.48 1.88 11.54
C ARG A 43 -4.27 1.34 12.96
N GLN A 44 -5.22 0.57 13.46
CA GLN A 44 -5.10 -0.12 14.75
C GLN A 44 -3.95 -1.12 14.74
N GLY A 45 -3.80 -1.90 13.66
CA GLY A 45 -2.68 -2.81 13.45
C GLY A 45 -1.32 -2.09 13.51
N MET A 46 -1.18 -0.97 12.79
CA MET A 46 0.04 -0.14 12.82
C MET A 46 0.37 0.37 14.22
N ALA A 47 -0.64 0.84 14.96
CA ALA A 47 -0.47 1.31 16.33
C ALA A 47 -0.02 0.18 17.27
N ALA A 48 -0.65 -1.00 17.16
CA ALA A 48 -0.30 -2.17 17.95
C ALA A 48 1.14 -2.66 17.68
N VAL A 49 1.57 -2.68 16.40
CA VAL A 49 2.95 -3.04 16.03
C VAL A 49 3.95 -2.08 16.67
N ARG A 50 3.70 -0.78 16.59
CA ARG A 50 4.56 0.25 17.19
C ARG A 50 4.65 0.12 18.71
N ALA A 51 3.55 -0.24 19.38
CA ALA A 51 3.52 -0.42 20.82
C ALA A 51 4.29 -1.67 21.30
N ARG A 52 4.34 -2.72 20.48
CA ARG A 52 4.98 -4.01 20.84
C ARG A 52 6.50 -3.96 20.89
N ASP A 53 7.14 -3.14 20.06
CA ASP A 53 8.60 -3.02 20.04
C ASP A 53 9.04 -1.55 19.94
N PRO A 54 9.27 -0.89 21.08
CA PRO A 54 9.76 0.49 21.11
C PRO A 54 11.11 0.68 20.42
N LYS A 55 11.92 -0.40 20.26
CA LYS A 55 13.23 -0.33 19.60
C LYS A 55 13.11 -0.27 18.08
N GLN A 56 11.98 -0.66 17.49
CA GLN A 56 11.64 -0.35 16.08
C GLN A 56 11.65 1.16 15.82
N GLY A 57 11.45 1.97 16.87
CA GLY A 57 11.53 3.43 16.82
C GLY A 57 12.91 3.99 16.50
N LYS A 58 14.01 3.22 16.68
CA LYS A 58 15.39 3.74 16.58
C LYS A 58 15.66 4.43 15.24
N TYR A 59 15.15 3.86 14.15
CA TYR A 59 15.30 4.41 12.79
C TYR A 59 14.00 4.93 12.20
N LEU A 60 12.89 4.93 12.96
CA LEU A 60 11.57 5.28 12.43
C LEU A 60 11.55 6.68 11.81
N LEU A 61 12.15 7.67 12.50
CA LEU A 61 12.23 9.03 11.97
C LEU A 61 13.15 9.12 10.75
N ALA A 62 14.30 8.46 10.76
CA ALA A 62 15.23 8.47 9.63
C ALA A 62 14.60 7.83 8.37
N ASN A 63 13.95 6.67 8.53
CA ASN A 63 13.25 5.97 7.45
C ASN A 63 12.07 6.79 6.93
N ALA A 64 11.28 7.39 7.83
CA ALA A 64 10.16 8.24 7.43
C ALA A 64 10.65 9.48 6.66
N THR A 65 11.69 10.15 7.13
CA THR A 65 12.30 11.29 6.43
C THR A 65 12.79 10.87 5.04
N TYR A 66 13.49 9.75 4.92
CA TYR A 66 13.96 9.24 3.63
C TYR A 66 12.77 8.96 2.68
N TRP A 67 11.74 8.28 3.18
CA TRP A 67 10.54 8.00 2.41
C TRP A 67 9.84 9.28 1.94
N PHE A 68 9.71 10.30 2.80
CA PHE A 68 9.14 11.59 2.39
C PHE A 68 9.97 12.28 1.30
N GLU A 69 11.30 12.31 1.44
CA GLU A 69 12.18 13.01 0.49
C GLU A 69 12.29 12.30 -0.85
N HIS A 70 12.21 10.96 -0.86
CA HIS A 70 12.58 10.18 -2.04
C HIS A 70 11.46 9.30 -2.60
N GLU A 71 10.54 8.78 -1.78
CA GLU A 71 9.68 7.67 -2.21
C GLU A 71 8.22 8.08 -2.37
N LEU A 72 7.72 8.91 -1.44
CA LEU A 72 6.32 9.30 -1.30
C LEU A 72 5.68 9.76 -2.61
N ARG A 73 6.37 10.62 -3.37
CA ARG A 73 5.84 11.20 -4.62
C ARG A 73 6.22 10.37 -5.85
N GLN A 74 7.32 9.62 -5.78
CA GLN A 74 7.86 8.91 -6.94
C GLN A 74 7.07 7.64 -7.25
N TYR A 75 6.84 6.78 -6.26
CA TYR A 75 6.18 5.50 -6.48
C TYR A 75 4.73 5.65 -6.97
N PRO A 76 3.87 6.51 -6.37
CA PRO A 76 2.49 6.67 -6.84
C PRO A 76 2.37 7.21 -8.27
N ALA A 77 3.36 8.00 -8.70
CA ALA A 77 3.39 8.73 -9.97
C ALA A 77 4.09 7.99 -11.12
N VAL A 78 4.69 6.82 -10.84
CA VAL A 78 5.47 6.04 -11.80
C VAL A 78 4.64 5.71 -13.06
N HIS A 79 5.30 5.77 -14.22
CA HIS A 79 4.77 5.22 -15.46
C HIS A 79 5.24 3.77 -15.57
N LEU A 80 4.31 2.85 -15.54
CA LEU A 80 4.54 1.43 -15.76
C LEU A 80 4.58 1.15 -17.27
N ASP A 81 5.51 0.31 -17.68
CA ASP A 81 5.51 -0.28 -19.02
C ASP A 81 4.46 -1.41 -19.05
N LEU A 82 3.22 -1.03 -19.34
CA LEU A 82 2.09 -1.98 -19.35
C LEU A 82 2.26 -3.04 -20.44
N ASP A 83 2.86 -2.70 -21.58
CA ASP A 83 3.10 -3.66 -22.66
C ASP A 83 4.10 -4.74 -22.23
N ALA A 84 5.15 -4.36 -21.49
CA ALA A 84 6.08 -5.32 -20.91
C ALA A 84 5.41 -6.19 -19.83
N LEU A 85 4.59 -5.58 -18.95
CA LEU A 85 3.87 -6.33 -17.91
C LEU A 85 2.84 -7.30 -18.51
N MET A 86 2.15 -6.92 -19.59
CA MET A 86 1.17 -7.78 -20.27
C MET A 86 1.83 -9.02 -20.89
N LYS A 87 3.07 -8.91 -21.40
CA LYS A 87 3.81 -10.05 -21.96
C LYS A 87 4.15 -11.12 -20.92
N GLU A 88 4.27 -10.73 -19.66
CA GLU A 88 4.60 -11.60 -18.53
C GLU A 88 3.42 -11.73 -17.56
N ALA A 89 2.20 -11.41 -18.01
CA ALA A 89 1.02 -11.36 -17.14
C ALA A 89 0.75 -12.71 -16.46
N ASP A 90 1.05 -13.82 -17.15
CA ASP A 90 0.96 -15.19 -16.65
C ASP A 90 1.81 -15.42 -15.38
N ARG A 91 2.87 -14.64 -15.18
CA ARG A 91 3.80 -14.71 -14.05
C ARG A 91 3.51 -13.69 -12.95
N ILE A 92 2.51 -12.81 -13.16
CA ILE A 92 2.11 -11.78 -12.21
C ILE A 92 0.89 -12.26 -11.44
N VAL A 93 1.01 -12.27 -10.11
CA VAL A 93 -0.09 -12.51 -9.18
C VAL A 93 -0.37 -11.22 -8.43
N LEU A 94 -1.58 -10.70 -8.58
CA LEU A 94 -2.03 -9.51 -7.89
C LEU A 94 -2.82 -9.92 -6.67
N ALA A 95 -2.53 -9.29 -5.54
CA ALA A 95 -3.25 -9.54 -4.30
C ALA A 95 -3.56 -8.23 -3.56
N ALA A 96 -4.67 -8.23 -2.83
CA ALA A 96 -5.09 -7.14 -1.98
C ALA A 96 -5.80 -7.67 -0.73
N GLY A 97 -5.80 -6.90 0.35
CA GLY A 97 -6.54 -7.26 1.56
C GLY A 97 -8.04 -7.03 1.37
N ARG A 98 -8.87 -8.01 1.80
CA ARG A 98 -10.35 -7.92 1.81
C ARG A 98 -10.87 -6.71 2.57
N GLU A 99 -10.17 -6.28 3.60
CA GLU A 99 -10.59 -5.15 4.44
C GLU A 99 -10.07 -3.80 3.92
N SER A 100 -9.41 -3.77 2.75
CA SER A 100 -8.83 -2.56 2.15
C SER A 100 -9.64 -1.97 0.99
N HIS A 101 -10.86 -2.44 0.72
CA HIS A 101 -11.70 -1.84 -0.33
C HIS A 101 -11.89 -0.33 -0.13
N GLY A 102 -11.82 0.42 -1.24
CA GLY A 102 -11.93 1.88 -1.24
C GLY A 102 -10.64 2.60 -0.81
N TYR A 103 -9.58 1.88 -0.45
CA TYR A 103 -8.28 2.44 -0.10
C TYR A 103 -7.28 2.31 -1.26
N PRO A 104 -6.38 3.29 -1.42
CA PRO A 104 -5.65 3.52 -2.67
C PRO A 104 -4.80 2.32 -3.12
N ALA A 105 -4.20 1.59 -2.18
CA ALA A 105 -3.37 0.44 -2.51
C ALA A 105 -4.21 -0.74 -3.06
N HIS A 106 -5.39 -1.00 -2.49
CA HIS A 106 -6.29 -2.05 -2.97
C HIS A 106 -6.80 -1.69 -4.38
N GLU A 107 -7.33 -0.47 -4.54
CA GLU A 107 -7.86 -0.02 -5.84
C GLU A 107 -6.77 -0.05 -6.92
N ALA A 108 -5.51 0.27 -6.57
CA ALA A 108 -4.42 0.22 -7.52
C ALA A 108 -4.10 -1.21 -7.97
N SER A 109 -4.19 -2.20 -7.08
CA SER A 109 -4.05 -3.61 -7.44
C SER A 109 -5.19 -4.08 -8.35
N VAL A 110 -6.43 -3.71 -8.04
CA VAL A 110 -7.63 -4.02 -8.84
C VAL A 110 -7.52 -3.44 -10.25
N GLU A 111 -7.19 -2.16 -10.35
CA GLU A 111 -7.04 -1.49 -11.65
C GLU A 111 -5.89 -2.08 -12.47
N LEU A 112 -4.77 -2.44 -11.83
CA LEU A 112 -3.69 -3.14 -12.52
C LEU A 112 -4.14 -4.53 -13.02
N GLY A 113 -4.98 -5.24 -12.24
CA GLY A 113 -5.57 -6.51 -12.63
C GLY A 113 -6.42 -6.38 -13.89
N HIS A 114 -7.31 -5.39 -13.94
CA HIS A 114 -8.10 -5.09 -15.14
C HIS A 114 -7.23 -4.84 -16.36
N LYS A 115 -6.14 -4.05 -16.22
CA LYS A 115 -5.23 -3.74 -17.33
C LYS A 115 -4.45 -4.95 -17.83
N LEU A 116 -4.12 -5.87 -16.93
CA LEU A 116 -3.37 -7.09 -17.27
C LEU A 116 -4.29 -8.27 -17.65
N GLY A 117 -5.61 -8.12 -17.52
CA GLY A 117 -6.56 -9.23 -17.70
C GLY A 117 -6.38 -10.33 -16.66
N ARG A 118 -6.10 -9.96 -15.40
CA ARG A 118 -5.84 -10.89 -14.29
C ARG A 118 -6.76 -10.58 -13.12
N ASP A 119 -7.27 -11.63 -12.50
CA ASP A 119 -8.05 -11.50 -11.27
C ASP A 119 -7.13 -11.12 -10.11
N VAL A 120 -7.64 -10.28 -9.21
CA VAL A 120 -6.96 -9.95 -7.95
C VAL A 120 -7.39 -10.94 -6.89
N ILE A 121 -6.40 -11.51 -6.21
CA ILE A 121 -6.60 -12.43 -5.09
C ILE A 121 -6.85 -11.61 -3.83
N GLU A 122 -8.01 -11.80 -3.24
CA GLU A 122 -8.31 -11.15 -1.97
C GLU A 122 -7.87 -12.01 -0.79
N LEU A 123 -6.93 -11.48 -0.02
CA LEU A 123 -6.34 -12.15 1.13
C LEU A 123 -6.94 -11.65 2.46
N PRO A 124 -6.86 -12.44 3.55
CA PRO A 124 -7.35 -12.06 4.87
C PRO A 124 -6.76 -10.75 5.39
N GLY A 125 -7.59 -9.94 6.03
CA GLY A 125 -7.21 -8.64 6.60
C GLY A 125 -7.15 -7.50 5.59
N GLY A 126 -6.57 -6.38 6.00
CA GLY A 126 -6.33 -5.21 5.16
C GLY A 126 -4.91 -5.16 4.62
N HIS A 127 -4.35 -3.95 4.54
CA HIS A 127 -2.97 -3.70 4.13
C HIS A 127 -1.95 -4.43 5.01
N LEU A 128 -2.30 -4.62 6.29
CA LEU A 128 -1.50 -5.34 7.27
C LEU A 128 -1.98 -6.77 7.53
N GLY A 129 -2.72 -7.40 6.62
CA GLY A 129 -3.25 -8.76 6.79
C GLY A 129 -2.19 -9.81 7.19
N HIS A 130 -0.98 -9.70 6.64
CA HIS A 130 0.17 -10.55 6.99
C HIS A 130 0.65 -10.37 8.44
N VAL A 131 0.35 -9.25 9.09
CA VAL A 131 0.70 -8.97 10.49
C VAL A 131 -0.46 -9.28 11.42
N THR A 132 -1.68 -8.91 11.03
CA THR A 132 -2.88 -9.04 11.87
C THR A 132 -3.49 -10.43 11.83
N GLN A 133 -3.35 -11.14 10.71
CA GLN A 133 -3.88 -12.50 10.49
C GLN A 133 -2.83 -13.43 9.85
N PRO A 134 -1.61 -13.56 10.42
CA PRO A 134 -0.45 -14.14 9.73
C PRO A 134 -0.66 -15.59 9.24
N VAL A 135 -1.28 -16.45 10.06
CA VAL A 135 -1.51 -17.86 9.72
C VAL A 135 -2.50 -17.98 8.55
N ARG A 136 -3.68 -17.36 8.66
CA ARG A 136 -4.68 -17.39 7.60
C ARG A 136 -4.18 -16.74 6.32
N PHE A 137 -3.49 -15.61 6.44
CA PHE A 137 -2.88 -14.93 5.30
C PHE A 137 -1.90 -15.85 4.56
N ALA A 138 -1.01 -16.54 5.28
CA ALA A 138 -0.05 -17.46 4.69
C ALA A 138 -0.72 -18.68 4.03
N ASP A 139 -1.68 -19.31 4.72
CA ASP A 139 -2.40 -20.49 4.21
C ASP A 139 -3.11 -20.18 2.88
N GLU A 140 -3.83 -19.05 2.83
CA GLU A 140 -4.56 -18.64 1.63
C GLU A 140 -3.61 -18.19 0.51
N LEU A 141 -2.54 -17.45 0.83
CA LEU A 141 -1.54 -17.05 -0.15
C LEU A 141 -0.87 -18.27 -0.82
N VAL A 142 -0.44 -19.25 -0.02
CA VAL A 142 0.19 -20.47 -0.56
C VAL A 142 -0.79 -21.27 -1.41
N SER A 143 -2.04 -21.41 -0.95
CA SER A 143 -3.09 -22.11 -1.72
C SER A 143 -3.35 -21.43 -3.07
N SER A 144 -3.37 -20.10 -3.09
CA SER A 144 -3.54 -19.29 -4.29
C SER A 144 -2.38 -19.41 -5.28
N LEU A 145 -1.15 -19.60 -4.81
CA LEU A 145 0.03 -19.78 -5.66
C LEU A 145 0.16 -21.21 -6.21
N GLY A 146 -0.41 -22.21 -5.52
CA GLY A 146 -0.38 -23.61 -5.92
C GLY A 146 -1.48 -24.03 -6.90
N ALA A 147 -2.47 -23.17 -7.17
CA ALA A 147 -3.62 -23.45 -8.01
C ALA A 147 -3.42 -23.16 -9.52
N GLY A 148 -2.15 -23.12 -9.97
CA GLY A 148 -1.77 -22.88 -11.37
C GLY A 148 -1.92 -24.09 -12.29
#